data_AF-A0A385FXK6-F1
#
_entry.id   AF-A0A385FXK6-F1
#
_cell.length_a   1.000
_cell.length_b   1.000
_cell.length_c   1.000
_cell.angle_alpha   90.00
_cell.angle_beta   90.00
_cell.angle_gamma   90.00
#
_symmetry.space_group_name_H-M   'P 1'
#
loop_
_entity.id
_entity.type
_entity.pdbx_description
1 polymer ?
#
loop_
_entity_poly.entity_id
_entity_poly.type
_entity_poly.pdbx_seq_one_letter_code
_entity_poly.pdbx_strand_id
1 'polypeptide(L)'
;MNDALPERPTTSRRLPKPAADVNVDPIENLPIKMPGVISVPASQKVLRTPVSTRLDDETIYILNRVKLDEKLKIYEAIELAVKEKWGSRGFKK
;
A
#
# COMPACT_ATOMS: atom_id res chain seq x y z
N MET A 1 -28.87 -25.36 -29.97
CA MET A 1 -29.11 -25.37 -28.52
C MET A 1 -28.54 -24.07 -27.99
N ASN A 2 -29.39 -23.15 -27.52
CA ASN A 2 -29.02 -21.80 -27.11
C ASN A 2 -28.80 -21.79 -25.60
N ASP A 3 -27.55 -21.75 -25.16
CA ASP A 3 -27.21 -21.57 -23.75
C ASP A 3 -27.33 -20.07 -23.40
N ALA A 4 -28.38 -19.72 -22.65
CA ALA A 4 -28.60 -18.37 -22.15
C ALA A 4 -27.62 -18.09 -20.99
N LEU A 5 -26.83 -17.03 -21.12
CA LEU A 5 -25.93 -16.52 -20.07
C LEU A 5 -26.75 -15.92 -18.92
N PRO A 6 -26.31 -16.03 -17.64
CA PRO A 6 -27.03 -15.47 -16.51
C PRO A 6 -27.02 -13.93 -16.54
N GLU A 7 -28.21 -13.33 -16.45
CA GLU A 7 -28.39 -11.88 -16.35
C GLU A 7 -27.72 -11.29 -15.10
N ARG A 8 -27.02 -10.16 -15.26
CA ARG A 8 -26.41 -9.44 -14.14
C ARG A 8 -27.51 -8.78 -13.29
N PRO A 9 -27.43 -8.83 -11.94
CA PRO A 9 -28.45 -8.18 -11.12
C PRO A 9 -28.46 -6.67 -11.34
N THR A 10 -29.65 -6.17 -11.65
CA THR A 10 -30.02 -4.77 -11.90
C THR A 10 -29.54 -3.84 -10.80
N THR A 11 -28.94 -2.71 -11.21
CA THR A 11 -28.61 -1.51 -10.42
C THR A 11 -29.46 -1.36 -9.15
N SER A 12 -28.80 -1.48 -8.01
CA SER A 12 -29.40 -1.20 -6.70
C SER A 12 -29.72 0.31 -6.61
N ARG A 13 -31.02 0.63 -6.68
CA ARG A 13 -31.57 1.98 -6.58
C ARG A 13 -31.28 2.52 -5.17
N ARG A 14 -30.27 3.39 -5.03
CA ARG A 14 -29.94 4.04 -3.75
C ARG A 14 -31.12 4.90 -3.29
N LEU A 15 -31.77 4.50 -2.20
CA LEU A 15 -32.68 5.37 -1.47
C LEU A 15 -31.87 6.50 -0.79
N PRO A 16 -32.35 7.76 -0.79
CA PRO A 16 -31.69 8.84 -0.07
C PRO A 16 -31.71 8.55 1.44
N LYS A 17 -30.60 8.83 2.11
CA LYS A 17 -30.48 8.68 3.56
C LYS A 17 -31.44 9.66 4.27
N PRO A 18 -32.12 9.25 5.36
CA PRO A 18 -32.93 10.17 6.15
C PRO A 18 -32.06 11.29 6.73
N ALA A 19 -32.60 12.50 6.81
CA ALA A 19 -31.91 13.66 7.37
C ALA A 19 -31.61 13.42 8.85
N ALA A 20 -30.43 13.89 9.30
CA ALA A 20 -30.05 13.82 10.71
C ALA A 20 -31.07 14.59 11.56
N ASP A 21 -31.49 13.97 12.66
CA ASP A 21 -32.47 14.55 13.59
C ASP A 21 -31.92 15.87 14.16
N VAL A 22 -32.74 16.93 14.12
CA VAL A 22 -32.31 18.33 14.33
C VAL A 22 -32.08 18.66 15.81
N ASN A 23 -32.31 17.72 16.73
CA ASN A 23 -32.07 17.89 18.16
C ASN A 23 -30.73 17.29 18.62
N VAL A 24 -29.65 17.56 17.89
CA VAL A 24 -28.28 17.31 18.38
C VAL A 24 -27.70 18.65 18.80
N ASP A 25 -27.56 18.85 20.11
CA ASP A 25 -26.87 20.03 20.64
C ASP A 25 -25.46 20.12 20.04
N PRO A 26 -25.00 21.33 19.65
CA PRO A 26 -23.71 21.49 19.01
C PRO A 26 -22.60 21.04 19.98
N ILE A 27 -21.83 20.03 19.58
CA ILE A 27 -20.64 19.62 20.30
C ILE A 27 -19.63 20.77 20.22
N GLU A 28 -19.38 21.43 21.35
CA GLU A 28 -18.25 22.35 21.49
C GLU A 28 -16.97 21.59 21.20
N ASN A 29 -16.37 21.86 20.05
CA ASN A 29 -15.16 21.19 19.58
C ASN A 29 -13.95 21.76 20.32
N LEU A 30 -13.81 21.44 21.60
CA LEU A 30 -12.60 21.68 22.36
C LEU A 30 -11.53 20.68 21.88
N PRO A 31 -10.31 21.11 21.54
CA PRO A 31 -9.26 20.19 21.14
C PRO A 31 -8.88 19.32 22.34
N ILE A 32 -9.39 18.09 22.36
CA ILE A 32 -9.00 17.08 23.35
C ILE A 32 -7.53 16.73 23.07
N LYS A 33 -6.63 17.35 23.80
CA LYS A 33 -5.20 17.02 23.79
C LYS A 33 -5.02 15.67 24.49
N MET A 34 -5.27 14.58 23.76
CA MET A 34 -5.03 13.22 24.24
C MET A 34 -3.50 13.00 24.39
N PRO A 35 -2.98 12.80 25.61
CA PRO A 35 -1.59 12.41 25.78
C PRO A 35 -1.52 10.91 25.48
N GLY A 36 -0.93 10.53 24.33
CA GLY A 36 -0.68 9.12 24.03
C GLY A 36 -1.08 8.63 22.65
N VAL A 37 -1.44 9.50 21.70
CA VAL A 37 -1.42 9.09 20.29
C VAL A 37 0.04 9.02 19.86
N ILE A 38 0.67 7.88 20.13
CA ILE A 38 1.90 7.49 19.43
C ILE A 38 1.54 7.60 17.96
N SER A 39 2.12 8.58 17.27
CA SER A 39 2.00 8.70 15.83
C SER A 39 2.63 7.45 15.24
N VAL A 40 1.82 6.42 14.99
CA VAL A 40 2.23 5.32 14.15
C VAL A 40 2.59 5.96 12.81
N PRO A 41 3.84 5.87 12.33
CA PRO A 41 4.20 6.48 11.06
C PRO A 41 3.21 5.96 10.03
N ALA A 42 2.55 6.87 9.32
CA ALA A 42 1.62 6.51 8.27
C ALA A 42 2.34 5.51 7.36
N SER A 43 1.91 4.25 7.38
CA SER A 43 2.50 3.19 6.57
C SER A 43 2.24 3.57 5.11
N GLN A 44 3.18 4.30 4.50
CA GLN A 44 3.11 4.68 3.10
C GLN A 44 2.99 3.38 2.31
N LYS A 45 1.85 3.21 1.64
CA LYS A 45 1.64 2.09 0.75
C LYS A 45 2.57 2.28 -0.44
N VAL A 46 3.72 1.60 -0.44
CA VAL A 46 4.65 1.61 -1.57
C VAL A 46 4.02 0.81 -2.70
N LEU A 47 3.59 1.50 -3.77
CA LEU A 47 3.12 0.86 -4.98
C LEU A 47 4.33 0.23 -5.69
N ARG A 48 4.38 -1.10 -5.73
CA ARG A 48 5.46 -1.84 -6.40
C ARG A 48 4.99 -2.31 -7.76
N THR A 49 5.75 -1.95 -8.79
CA THR A 49 5.54 -2.49 -10.14
C THR A 49 6.27 -3.83 -10.25
N PRO A 50 5.63 -4.91 -10.72
CA PRO A 50 6.33 -6.16 -10.95
C PRO A 50 7.38 -5.97 -12.05
N VAL A 51 8.62 -6.36 -11.76
CA VAL A 51 9.73 -6.35 -12.72
C VAL A 51 10.26 -7.78 -12.83
N SER A 52 10.39 -8.26 -14.06
CA SER A 52 10.95 -9.57 -14.37
C SER A 52 12.18 -9.37 -15.23
N THR A 53 13.34 -9.76 -14.72
CA THR A 53 14.61 -9.73 -15.43
C THR A 53 15.25 -11.10 -15.37
N ARG A 54 16.01 -11.48 -16.42
CA ARG A 54 16.87 -12.65 -16.35
C ARG A 54 18.10 -12.28 -15.53
N LEU A 55 18.35 -13.06 -14.49
CA LEU A 55 19.55 -12.99 -13.68
C LEU A 55 20.40 -14.21 -13.99
N ASP A 56 21.71 -14.04 -13.90
CA ASP A 56 22.69 -15.12 -13.93
C ASP A 56 22.62 -15.96 -12.64
N ASP A 57 23.05 -17.22 -12.74
CA ASP A 57 22.94 -18.20 -11.65
C ASP A 57 23.71 -17.77 -10.39
N GLU A 58 24.85 -17.08 -10.58
CA GLU A 58 25.67 -16.55 -9.48
C GLU A 58 24.92 -15.45 -8.72
N THR A 59 24.32 -14.50 -9.42
CA THR A 59 23.47 -13.48 -8.78
C THR A 59 22.28 -14.09 -8.04
N ILE A 60 21.62 -15.11 -8.61
CA ILE A 60 20.51 -15.82 -7.94
C ILE A 60 21.00 -16.49 -6.65
N TYR A 61 22.17 -17.13 -6.70
CA TYR A 61 22.80 -17.77 -5.54
C TYR A 61 23.07 -16.75 -4.42
N ILE A 62 23.67 -15.61 -4.74
CA ILE A 62 23.97 -14.55 -3.78
C ILE A 62 22.68 -14.01 -3.15
N LEU A 63 21.64 -13.73 -3.95
CA LEU A 63 20.35 -13.23 -3.44
C LEU A 63 19.66 -14.22 -2.51
N ASN A 64 19.74 -15.51 -2.81
CA ASN A 64 19.18 -16.55 -1.94
C ASN A 64 19.95 -16.66 -0.61
N ARG A 65 21.27 -16.52 -0.63
CA ARG A 65 22.08 -16.50 0.59
C ARG A 65 21.72 -15.31 1.48
N VAL A 66 21.65 -14.10 0.91
CA VAL A 66 21.29 -12.87 1.63
C VAL A 66 19.89 -12.99 2.24
N LYS A 67 18.92 -13.58 1.51
CA LYS A 67 17.58 -13.85 2.04
C LYS A 67 17.60 -14.74 3.29
N LEU A 68 18.49 -15.73 3.34
CA LEU A 68 18.63 -16.64 4.49
C LEU A 68 19.36 -15.97 5.67
N ASP A 69 20.44 -15.25 5.39
CA ASP A 69 21.33 -14.66 6.40
C ASP A 69 20.70 -13.42 7.06
N GLU A 70 20.12 -12.51 6.26
CA GLU A 70 19.62 -11.20 6.74
C GLU A 70 18.11 -11.19 7.02
N LYS A 71 17.40 -12.28 6.69
CA LYS A 71 15.92 -12.38 6.75
C LYS A 71 15.20 -11.25 6.02
N LEU A 72 15.88 -10.62 5.05
CA LEU A 72 15.31 -9.59 4.20
C LEU A 72 14.65 -10.22 2.99
N LYS A 73 13.64 -9.54 2.47
CA LYS A 73 13.00 -9.96 1.22
C LYS A 73 13.88 -9.51 0.05
N ILE A 74 14.01 -10.36 -0.96
CA ILE A 74 14.88 -10.12 -2.13
C ILE A 74 14.60 -8.74 -2.76
N TYR A 75 13.34 -8.35 -2.89
CA TYR A 75 12.98 -7.05 -3.47
C TYR A 75 13.45 -5.87 -2.62
N GLU A 76 13.46 -5.97 -1.29
CA GLU A 76 13.96 -4.93 -0.39
C GLU A 76 15.48 -4.80 -0.52
N ALA A 77 16.19 -5.93 -0.57
CA ALA A 77 17.63 -5.95 -0.81
C ALA A 77 17.99 -5.30 -2.17
N ILE A 78 17.24 -5.61 -3.23
CA ILE A 78 17.44 -4.99 -4.55
C ILE A 78 17.13 -3.49 -4.50
N GLU A 79 16.02 -3.08 -3.89
CA GLU A 79 15.67 -1.66 -3.74
C GLU A 79 16.76 -0.89 -2.99
N LEU A 80 17.31 -1.46 -1.91
CA LEU A 80 18.42 -0.88 -1.15
C LEU A 80 19.69 -0.77 -1.99
N ALA A 81 20.10 -1.85 -2.66
CA ALA A 81 21.29 -1.85 -3.51
C ALA A 81 21.18 -0.85 -4.68
N VAL A 82 20.00 -0.74 -5.29
CA VAL A 82 19.73 0.25 -6.34
C VAL A 82 19.79 1.67 -5.77
N LYS A 83 19.18 1.92 -4.61
CA LYS A 83 19.26 3.24 -3.93
C LYS A 83 20.68 3.60 -3.53
N GLU A 84 21.47 2.66 -3.04
CA GLU A 84 22.87 2.91 -2.70
C GLU A 84 23.70 3.29 -3.94
N LYS A 85 23.55 2.51 -5.02
CA LYS A 85 24.34 2.70 -6.25
C LYS A 85 23.88 3.89 -7.10
N TRP A 86 22.59 4.22 -7.08
CA TRP A 86 21.99 5.22 -7.99
C TRP A 86 21.26 6.35 -7.28
N GLY A 87 20.94 6.24 -5.99
CA GLY A 87 20.19 7.24 -5.23
C GLY A 87 20.91 8.59 -5.11
N SER A 88 22.24 8.61 -5.23
CA SER A 88 23.03 9.86 -5.22
C SER A 88 23.01 10.62 -6.56
N ARG A 89 22.54 10.02 -7.66
CA ARG A 89 22.56 10.64 -9.00
C ARG A 89 21.32 11.47 -9.34
N GLY A 90 20.26 11.39 -8.52
CA GLY A 90 18.92 11.89 -8.90
C GLY A 90 18.45 13.19 -8.24
N PHE A 91 19.21 13.81 -7.34
CA PHE A 91 18.79 15.06 -6.67
C PHE A 91 19.82 16.17 -6.86
N LYS A 92 19.81 16.81 -8.04
CA LYS A 92 20.18 18.22 -8.16
C LYS A 92 18.90 19.00 -8.45
N LYS A 93 18.50 19.84 -7.49
CA LYS A 93 17.49 20.89 -7.65
C LYS A 93 18.00 21.96 -8.61
#